data_AF-A0A1C3NTN9-F1
#
_entry.id   AF-A0A1C3NTN9-F1
#
_cell.length_a   1.000
_cell.length_b   1.000
_cell.length_c   1.000
_cell.angle_alpha   90.00
_cell.angle_beta   90.00
_cell.angle_gamma   90.00
#
_symmetry.space_group_name_H-M   'P 1'
#
loop_
_entity.id
_entity.type
_entity.pdbx_description
1 polymer ?
#
loop_
_entity_poly.entity_id
_entity_poly.type
_entity_poly.pdbx_seq_one_letter_code
_entity_poly.pdbx_strand_id
1 'polypeptide(L)'
;MTAGRIAQAGSPQEIYTSPSSPTVAAFVCAAVLVPAVISGQHARSELGELTVPTGSEQGNTCVLIRPEQIRLAATDVGDGALGQITAVRYFGHDATVHLRLDRSTCSSPHGSQEHGYRTSAPECD
;
A
#
# COMPACT_ATOMS: atom_id res chain seq x y z
N MET A 1 -15.30 9.61 10.81
CA MET A 1 -15.86 10.95 10.52
C MET A 1 -14.72 11.85 10.11
N THR A 2 -14.96 12.79 9.20
CA THR A 2 -13.95 13.76 8.74
C THR A 2 -14.63 15.13 8.67
N ALA A 3 -14.03 16.13 9.33
CA ALA A 3 -14.59 17.49 9.41
C ALA A 3 -16.08 17.55 9.82
N GLY A 4 -16.46 16.77 10.84
CA GLY A 4 -17.85 16.73 11.34
C GLY A 4 -18.85 16.01 10.44
N ARG A 5 -18.42 15.37 9.35
CA ARG A 5 -19.26 14.59 8.44
C ARG A 5 -18.95 13.10 8.51
N ILE A 6 -19.97 12.27 8.29
CA ILE A 6 -19.78 10.81 8.13
C ILE A 6 -19.02 10.60 6.81
N ALA A 7 -17.80 10.08 6.92
CA ALA A 7 -16.92 9.85 5.76
C ALA A 7 -17.25 8.56 5.01
N GLN A 8 -17.72 7.54 5.73
CA GLN A 8 -18.27 6.29 5.21
C GLN A 8 -19.11 5.64 6.31
N ALA A 9 -20.20 5.00 5.93
CA ALA A 9 -20.99 4.13 6.80
C ALA A 9 -21.23 2.81 6.06
N GLY A 10 -21.13 1.70 6.78
CA GLY A 10 -21.21 0.35 6.23
C GLY A 10 -20.86 -0.66 7.31
N SER A 11 -20.87 -1.95 6.95
CA SER A 11 -20.37 -2.99 7.83
C SER A 11 -18.88 -2.82 8.10
N PRO A 12 -18.36 -3.36 9.23
CA PRO A 12 -16.92 -3.36 9.49
C PRO A 12 -16.11 -3.94 8.33
N GLN A 13 -16.62 -5.01 7.70
CA GLN A 13 -15.96 -5.66 6.59
C GLN A 13 -15.88 -4.75 5.35
N GLU A 14 -16.97 -4.10 4.96
CA GLU A 14 -16.98 -3.18 3.82
C GLU A 14 -16.05 -1.98 4.02
N ILE A 15 -16.07 -1.39 5.22
CA ILE A 15 -15.19 -0.27 5.57
C ILE A 15 -13.71 -0.72 5.53
N TYR A 16 -13.43 -1.97 5.90
CA TYR A 16 -12.08 -2.51 5.91
C TYR A 16 -11.55 -2.85 4.51
N THR A 17 -12.35 -3.55 3.71
CA THR A 17 -11.95 -4.09 2.40
C THR A 17 -12.11 -3.11 1.25
N SER A 18 -13.10 -2.21 1.33
CA SER A 18 -13.43 -1.25 0.29
C SER A 18 -13.63 0.16 0.90
N PRO A 19 -12.58 0.75 1.49
CA PRO A 19 -12.66 2.09 2.03
C PRO A 19 -12.91 3.12 0.91
N SER A 20 -13.75 4.11 1.17
CA SER A 20 -14.12 5.15 0.21
C SER A 20 -13.01 6.17 -0.06
N SER A 21 -11.97 6.18 0.79
CA SER A 21 -10.81 7.07 0.65
C SER A 21 -9.60 6.54 1.43
N PRO A 22 -8.37 6.97 1.10
CA PRO A 22 -7.18 6.64 1.88
C PRO A 22 -7.27 7.06 3.35
N THR A 23 -7.92 8.20 3.64
CA THR A 23 -8.13 8.69 5.01
C THR A 23 -9.01 7.73 5.82
N VAL A 24 -10.11 7.22 5.23
CA VAL A 24 -10.96 6.22 5.88
C VAL A 24 -10.17 4.93 6.09
N ALA A 25 -9.40 4.50 5.09
CA ALA A 25 -8.62 3.28 5.17
C ALA A 25 -7.57 3.30 6.28
N ALA A 26 -6.85 4.42 6.42
CA ALA A 26 -5.82 4.65 7.44
C ALA A 26 -6.40 4.87 8.84
N PHE A 27 -7.62 5.40 8.93
CA PHE A 27 -8.31 5.56 10.20
C PHE A 27 -8.71 4.22 10.82
N VAL A 28 -9.14 3.27 9.99
CA VAL A 28 -9.65 1.97 10.45
C VAL A 28 -8.49 1.04 10.85
N CYS A 29 -7.39 1.06 10.09
CA CYS A 29 -6.19 0.27 10.36
C CYS A 29 -4.99 0.82 9.59
N ALA A 30 -3.80 0.28 9.85
CA ALA A 30 -2.63 0.52 9.01
C ALA A 30 -2.95 0.19 7.54
N ALA A 31 -2.45 1.04 6.64
CA ALA A 31 -2.54 0.86 5.20
C ALA A 31 -1.22 1.29 4.57
N VAL A 32 -0.76 0.51 3.59
CA VAL A 32 0.40 0.86 2.78
C VAL A 32 -0.12 1.41 1.46
N LEU A 33 0.22 2.67 1.14
CA LEU A 33 -0.06 3.26 -0.16
C LEU A 33 1.19 3.09 -1.03
N VAL A 34 1.03 2.44 -2.19
CA VAL A 34 2.12 2.19 -3.13
C VAL A 34 1.80 2.89 -4.45
N PRO A 35 2.68 3.77 -4.95
CA PRO A 35 2.52 4.36 -6.27
C PRO A 35 2.43 3.28 -7.35
N ALA A 36 1.47 3.44 -8.27
CA ALA A 36 1.24 2.50 -9.34
C ALA A 36 0.69 3.17 -10.59
N VAL A 37 0.80 2.48 -11.72
CA VAL A 37 0.09 2.82 -12.95
C VAL A 37 -0.94 1.73 -13.23
N ILE A 38 -2.22 2.10 -13.24
CA ILE A 38 -3.32 1.18 -13.51
C ILE A 38 -3.64 1.18 -15.01
N SER A 39 -3.69 0.00 -15.60
CA SER A 39 -4.14 -0.25 -16.97
C SER A 39 -5.02 -1.50 -17.00
N GLY A 40 -6.31 -1.31 -17.28
CA GLY A 40 -7.31 -2.38 -17.21
C GLY A 40 -7.54 -2.80 -15.76
N GLN A 41 -7.28 -4.07 -15.45
CA GLN A 41 -7.41 -4.65 -14.10
C GLN A 41 -6.06 -4.91 -13.43
N HIS A 42 -4.99 -4.30 -13.95
CA HIS A 42 -3.63 -4.49 -13.45
C HIS A 42 -3.03 -3.16 -13.02
N ALA A 43 -2.43 -3.14 -11.84
CA ALA A 43 -1.62 -2.05 -11.31
C ALA A 43 -0.15 -2.47 -11.35
N ARG A 44 0.67 -1.75 -12.11
CA ARG A 44 2.13 -1.92 -12.11
C ARG A 44 2.73 -1.03 -11.03
N SER A 45 3.43 -1.62 -10.07
CA SER A 45 4.07 -0.93 -8.94
C SER A 45 5.49 -1.49 -8.68
N GLU A 46 6.20 -0.91 -7.71
CA GLU A 46 7.49 -1.46 -7.27
C GLU A 46 7.38 -2.86 -6.64
N LEU A 47 6.18 -3.24 -6.17
CA LEU A 47 5.88 -4.59 -5.68
C LEU A 47 5.61 -5.61 -6.81
N GLY A 48 5.64 -5.18 -8.06
CA GLY A 48 5.25 -5.97 -9.22
C GLY A 48 3.86 -5.61 -9.73
N GLU A 49 3.27 -6.54 -10.48
CA GLU A 49 1.92 -6.39 -11.05
C GLU A 49 0.88 -6.94 -10.08
N LEU A 50 -0.13 -6.11 -9.78
CA LEU A 50 -1.19 -6.42 -8.83
C LEU A 50 -2.55 -6.37 -9.53
N THR A 51 -3.43 -7.33 -9.25
CA THR A 51 -4.82 -7.28 -9.73
C THR A 51 -5.61 -6.25 -8.93
N VAL A 52 -6.30 -5.35 -9.61
CA VAL A 52 -7.17 -4.35 -8.99
C VAL A 52 -8.65 -4.60 -9.31
N PRO A 53 -9.58 -4.13 -8.45
CA PRO A 53 -11.01 -4.26 -8.73
C PRO A 53 -11.41 -3.66 -10.07
N THR A 54 -12.41 -4.26 -10.73
CA THR A 54 -13.00 -3.71 -11.95
C THR A 54 -13.53 -2.30 -11.70
N GLY A 55 -13.25 -1.37 -12.61
CA GLY A 55 -13.69 0.03 -12.49
C GLY A 55 -12.75 0.90 -11.65
N SER A 56 -11.57 0.39 -11.27
CA SER A 56 -10.51 1.20 -10.65
C SER A 56 -10.10 2.36 -11.57
N GLU A 57 -9.73 3.50 -10.96
CA GLU A 57 -9.22 4.67 -11.68
C GLU A 57 -7.98 4.30 -12.50
N GLN A 58 -7.94 4.75 -13.76
CA GLN A 58 -6.87 4.40 -14.71
C GLN A 58 -5.74 5.44 -14.67
N GLY A 59 -4.52 5.01 -14.98
CA GLY A 59 -3.34 5.89 -15.01
C GLY A 59 -2.56 5.94 -13.70
N ASN A 60 -1.83 7.03 -13.46
CA ASN A 60 -0.98 7.21 -12.29
C ASN A 60 -1.82 7.45 -11.03
N THR A 61 -1.73 6.52 -10.08
CA THR A 61 -2.45 6.57 -8.80
C THR A 61 -1.66 5.83 -7.71
N CYS A 62 -2.27 5.64 -6.54
CA CYS A 62 -1.73 4.79 -5.48
C CYS A 62 -2.66 3.59 -5.27
N VAL A 63 -2.09 2.39 -5.18
CA VAL A 63 -2.80 1.22 -4.68
C VAL A 63 -2.73 1.18 -3.16
N LEU A 64 -3.85 0.82 -2.54
CA LEU A 64 -3.90 0.54 -1.11
C LEU A 64 -3.69 -0.95 -0.88
N ILE A 65 -2.70 -1.27 -0.06
CA ILE A 65 -2.37 -2.64 0.32
C ILE A 65 -2.44 -2.73 1.83
N ARG A 66 -3.21 -3.70 2.33
CA ARG A 66 -3.20 -4.02 3.76
C ARG A 66 -1.96 -4.83 4.09
N PRO A 67 -1.28 -4.58 5.24
CA PRO A 67 -0.06 -5.30 5.59
C PRO A 67 -0.19 -6.82 5.54
N GLU A 68 -1.33 -7.37 5.96
CA GLU A 68 -1.62 -8.81 5.94
C GLU A 68 -1.75 -9.42 4.53
N GLN A 69 -1.86 -8.59 3.48
CA GLN A 69 -1.82 -9.02 2.08
C GLN A 69 -0.38 -9.20 1.57
N ILE A 70 0.63 -8.74 2.32
CA ILE A 70 2.05 -8.89 1.99
C ILE A 70 2.58 -10.15 2.68
N ARG A 71 3.24 -11.01 1.91
CA ARG A 71 3.96 -12.17 2.43
C ARG A 71 5.44 -12.01 2.16
N LEU A 72 6.25 -12.26 3.19
CA LEU A 72 7.69 -12.34 3.06
C LEU A 72 8.10 -13.77 2.74
N ALA A 73 8.96 -13.93 1.75
CA ALA A 73 9.57 -15.19 1.36
C ALA A 73 11.09 -15.02 1.30
N ALA A 74 11.82 -16.14 1.36
CA ALA A 74 13.24 -16.12 1.08
C ALA A 74 13.49 -15.69 -0.38
N THR A 75 14.61 -15.01 -0.64
CA THR A 75 14.89 -14.37 -1.94
C THR A 75 15.07 -15.36 -3.09
N ASP A 76 15.28 -16.64 -2.80
CA ASP A 76 15.38 -17.74 -3.76
C ASP A 76 14.01 -18.38 -4.06
N VAL A 77 12.92 -17.84 -3.50
CA VAL A 77 11.56 -18.38 -3.63
C VAL A 77 10.62 -17.36 -4.29
N GLY A 78 10.23 -17.64 -5.54
CA GLY A 78 9.15 -16.95 -6.25
C GLY A 78 9.56 -15.67 -6.99
N ASP A 79 8.61 -15.07 -7.71
CA ASP A 79 8.81 -13.90 -8.59
C ASP A 79 8.40 -12.57 -7.92
N GLY A 80 8.55 -12.49 -6.59
CA GLY A 80 8.17 -11.31 -5.80
C GLY A 80 9.15 -10.15 -5.91
N ALA A 81 8.76 -8.97 -5.42
CA ALA A 81 9.67 -7.84 -5.29
C ALA A 81 10.73 -8.11 -4.20
N LEU A 82 11.98 -7.76 -4.51
CA LEU A 82 13.09 -7.85 -3.57
C LEU A 82 13.08 -6.65 -2.62
N GLY A 83 13.57 -6.87 -1.41
CA GLY A 83 13.71 -5.82 -0.43
C GLY A 83 14.48 -6.25 0.80
N GLN A 84 14.89 -5.25 1.57
CA GLN A 84 15.66 -5.40 2.78
C GLN A 84 14.78 -5.11 4.00
N ILE A 85 14.79 -6.03 4.98
CA ILE A 85 14.23 -5.76 6.31
C ILE A 85 15.12 -4.74 7.01
N THR A 86 14.55 -3.59 7.37
CA THR A 86 15.27 -2.50 8.05
C THR A 86 15.03 -2.47 9.55
N ALA A 87 13.88 -2.97 10.01
CA ALA A 87 13.56 -3.13 11.42
C ALA A 87 12.49 -4.20 11.64
N VAL A 88 12.51 -4.81 12.82
CA VAL A 88 11.44 -5.68 13.31
C VAL A 88 11.06 -5.22 14.71
N ARG A 89 9.76 -5.03 14.95
CA ARG A 89 9.21 -4.64 16.25
C ARG A 89 8.26 -5.72 16.73
N TYR A 90 8.54 -6.31 17.88
CA TYR A 90 7.74 -7.39 18.45
C TYR A 90 6.69 -6.86 19.43
N PHE A 91 5.50 -7.43 19.35
CA PHE A 91 4.34 -7.14 20.19
C PHE A 91 3.75 -8.43 20.78
N GLY A 92 4.63 -9.27 21.35
CA GLY A 92 4.25 -10.57 21.91
C GLY A 92 4.06 -11.62 20.82
N HIS A 93 2.81 -11.89 20.43
CA HIS A 93 2.48 -12.90 19.43
C HIS A 93 2.52 -12.37 17.98
N ASP A 94 2.73 -11.07 17.81
CA ASP A 94 2.77 -10.40 16.50
C ASP A 94 4.05 -9.55 16.36
N ALA A 95 4.40 -9.20 15.12
CA ALA A 95 5.53 -8.33 14.84
C ALA A 95 5.27 -7.45 13.62
N THR A 96 5.63 -6.17 13.74
CA THR A 96 5.68 -5.25 12.60
C THR A 96 7.07 -5.30 11.97
N VAL A 97 7.13 -5.60 10.67
CA VAL A 97 8.35 -5.61 9.88
C VAL A 97 8.40 -4.34 9.02
N HIS A 98 9.47 -3.57 9.14
CA HIS A 98 9.75 -2.46 8.24
C HIS A 98 10.64 -2.96 7.11
N LEU A 99 10.21 -2.70 5.87
CA LEU A 99 10.84 -3.18 4.65
C LEU A 99 11.19 -1.99 3.79
N ARG A 100 12.39 -1.97 3.24
CA ARG A 100 12.78 -1.10 2.13
C ARG A 100 12.81 -1.95 0.87
N LEU A 101 12.00 -1.62 -0.14
CA LEU A 101 12.06 -2.32 -1.42
C LEU A 101 13.36 -1.97 -2.12
N ASP A 102 13.97 -2.98 -2.74
CA ASP A 102 15.02 -2.75 -3.70
C ASP A 102 14.34 -2.17 -4.93
N ARG A 103 14.83 -1.02 -5.39
CA ARG A 103 14.23 -0.32 -6.52
C ARG A 103 14.24 -1.28 -7.71
N SER A 104 13.08 -1.85 -8.04
CA SER A 104 12.96 -2.66 -9.23
C SER A 104 13.25 -1.71 -10.38
N THR A 105 14.36 -1.94 -11.09
CA THR A 105 14.61 -1.24 -12.35
C THR A 105 13.61 -1.76 -13.36
N CYS A 106 12.35 -1.30 -13.24
CA CYS A 106 11.41 -1.37 -14.33
C CYS A 106 12.00 -0.45 -15.40
N SER A 107 12.53 -1.05 -16.48
CA SER A 107 13.15 -0.32 -17.58
C SER A 107 12.11 0.51 -18.33
N SER A 108 11.82 1.70 -17.82
CA SER A 108 11.21 2.82 -18.53
C SER A 108 11.91 4.09 -18.09
N PRO A 109 12.36 4.95 -19.03
CA PRO A 109 13.06 6.17 -18.68
C PRO A 109 12.02 7.12 -18.10
N HIS A 110 12.20 7.61 -16.87
CA HIS A 110 11.88 8.97 -16.42
C HIS A 110 12.12 9.07 -14.89
N GLY A 111 13.10 9.90 -14.51
CA GLY A 111 13.17 10.61 -13.22
C GLY A 111 13.28 9.76 -11.94
N SER A 112 14.49 9.65 -11.40
CA SER A 112 14.73 9.28 -10.01
C SER A 112 14.22 10.37 -9.05
N GLN A 113 13.18 10.07 -8.26
CA GLN A 113 12.93 10.77 -7.01
C GLN A 113 12.88 9.75 -5.88
N GLU A 114 13.72 9.94 -4.86
CA GLU A 114 13.59 9.26 -3.57
C GLU A 114 12.35 9.82 -2.86
N HIS A 115 11.36 8.98 -2.57
CA HIS A 115 10.23 9.35 -1.73
C HIS A 115 10.15 8.40 -0.53
N GLY A 116 10.58 8.90 0.62
CA GLY A 116 10.40 8.21 1.89
C GLY A 116 8.92 8.12 2.23
N TYR A 117 8.40 6.90 2.38
CA TYR A 117 7.05 6.65 2.88
C TYR A 117 7.03 6.91 4.39
N ARG A 118 6.81 8.17 4.77
CA ARG A 118 6.59 8.54 6.17
C ARG A 118 5.11 8.28 6.49
N THR A 119 4.84 7.30 7.34
CA THR A 119 3.54 7.18 8.03
C THR A 119 3.43 8.31 9.06
N SER A 120 3.01 9.49 8.63
CA SER A 120 2.50 10.53 9.53
C SER A 120 1.03 10.73 9.22
N ALA A 121 0.19 10.49 10.23
CA ALA A 121 -1.22 10.89 10.25
C ALA A 121 -1.34 12.38 9.86
N PRO A 122 -2.46 12.82 9.27
CA PRO A 122 -2.61 14.21 8.87
C PRO A 122 -2.67 15.11 10.10
N GLU A 123 -1.60 15.88 10.32
CA GLU A 123 -1.71 17.19 10.97
C GLU A 123 -2.10 18.17 9.86
N CYS A 124 -3.28 18.78 9.98
CA CYS A 124 -3.70 19.89 9.14
C CYS A 124 -4.40 20.92 10.02
N ASP A 125 -3.86 22.14 10.03
CA ASP A 125 -4.59 23.39 10.32
C ASP A 125 -5.65 23.61 9.22
#